data_AF-A0A150B7D0-F1
#
_entry.id   AF-A0A150B7D0-F1
#
_cell.length_a   1.000
_cell.length_b   1.000
_cell.length_c   1.000
_cell.angle_alpha   90.00
_cell.angle_beta   90.00
_cell.angle_gamma   90.00
#
_symmetry.space_group_name_H-M   'P 1'
#
loop_
_entity.id
_entity.type
_entity.pdbx_description
1 polymer ?
#
loop_
_entity_poly.entity_id
_entity_poly.type
_entity_poly.pdbx_seq_one_letter_code
_entity_poly.pdbx_strand_id
1 'polypeptide(L)'
;MANVKILRNISPTQGIYEINGYEIKLYWSKNLYLDNPGFTPMECLEVLVNDIEYALENKDIKLFKRAIRSPLLANNVLNIAEKIFYNEFSDLLKLIYREFYSKAKVISKQGIIKFLIGEHIHTGNQNHIIKENIESFYTQLKNDLKNALVDLRIKGVKRILNSFPDYMRSKLLYTDLKEVCSNYLIRLGKIYIDEHLFFNRKKFGIFALGISDINSLVMNNIDFRYFIQPIFQQLEAYLTEKLKTHKYSFSDDIWLIIDIDIQIPITRKLDWTFLDGLIKVELKKYLHAHIQMGENLKGVTRRFRYIQMLGVALNKIQYNKYSSFLDIDVIQVQQIIDILQQIHSRTGTNYNIKTIQSCISECRLVFDWIVKKKEKNSIDNPFRAIILHNVEAFSESTSYIPEEVIKMLKEKLNELPRFVQAAWTIMMNTGIRISEVINLKEDCVIYDTKDSVYYLKFIPHKTLQYRRKLGLEDYHYLPINDTNLINVINQQI
;
A
#
# COMPACT_ATOMS: atom_id res chain seq x y z
N MET A 1 9.92 61.04 -2.10
CA MET A 1 9.53 61.81 -0.90
C MET A 1 8.02 61.88 -0.90
N ALA A 2 7.38 61.09 -0.04
CA ALA A 2 5.93 60.98 0.01
C ALA A 2 5.28 62.30 0.41
N ASN A 3 4.26 62.73 -0.34
CA ASN A 3 3.46 63.90 0.00
C ASN A 3 2.24 63.44 0.80
N VAL A 4 2.21 63.76 2.10
CA VAL A 4 1.14 63.35 3.01
C VAL A 4 0.39 64.57 3.52
N LYS A 5 -0.94 64.58 3.38
CA LYS A 5 -1.81 65.63 3.94
C LYS A 5 -2.96 65.01 4.73
N ILE A 6 -3.36 65.68 5.81
CA ILE A 6 -4.53 65.27 6.59
C ILE A 6 -5.77 65.91 5.98
N LEU A 7 -6.72 65.09 5.53
CA LEU A 7 -7.98 65.57 4.96
C LEU A 7 -9.07 65.66 6.05
N ARG A 8 -9.23 64.61 6.87
CA ARG A 8 -10.27 64.57 7.90
C ARG A 8 -9.93 63.62 9.05
N ASN A 9 -10.11 64.06 10.29
CA ASN A 9 -10.08 63.16 11.45
C ASN A 9 -11.47 62.55 11.67
N ILE A 10 -11.57 61.22 11.70
CA ILE A 10 -12.84 60.50 11.91
C ILE A 10 -13.03 60.19 13.40
N SER A 11 -11.96 59.79 14.09
CA SER A 11 -11.95 59.48 15.52
C SER A 11 -10.54 59.71 16.10
N PRO A 12 -10.32 59.55 17.41
CA PRO A 12 -8.98 59.63 18.00
C PRO A 12 -7.98 58.62 17.41
N THR A 13 -8.48 57.57 16.74
CA THR A 13 -7.70 56.44 16.23
C THR A 13 -7.82 56.19 14.73
N GLN A 14 -8.64 56.97 14.02
CA GLN A 14 -8.86 56.84 12.58
C GLN A 14 -8.89 58.21 11.89
N GLY A 15 -8.23 58.30 10.74
CA GLY A 15 -8.22 59.50 9.91
C GLY A 15 -8.27 59.16 8.42
N ILE A 16 -8.64 60.16 7.63
CA ILE A 16 -8.53 60.19 6.17
C ILE A 16 -7.34 61.07 5.81
N TYR A 17 -6.44 60.51 5.03
CA TYR A 17 -5.18 61.12 4.62
C TYR A 17 -5.13 61.15 3.10
N GLU A 18 -4.56 62.20 2.52
CA GLU A 18 -4.13 62.23 1.14
C GLU A 18 -2.65 61.82 1.13
N ILE A 19 -2.30 60.77 0.40
CA ILE A 19 -0.91 60.32 0.26
C ILE A 19 -0.62 60.18 -1.24
N ASN A 20 0.34 60.94 -1.74
CA ASN A 20 0.70 61.00 -3.16
C ASN A 20 -0.53 61.22 -4.10
N GLY A 21 -1.50 62.02 -3.65
CA GLY A 21 -2.73 62.32 -4.41
C GLY A 21 -3.88 61.31 -4.23
N TYR A 22 -3.69 60.26 -3.42
CA TYR A 22 -4.73 59.26 -3.13
C TYR A 22 -5.35 59.47 -1.75
N GLU A 23 -6.69 59.51 -1.69
CA GLU A 23 -7.43 59.54 -0.42
C GLU A 23 -7.49 58.13 0.22
N ILE A 24 -6.97 58.01 1.44
CA ILE A 24 -6.90 56.74 2.16
C ILE A 24 -7.33 56.88 3.62
N LYS A 25 -8.18 55.95 4.07
CA LYS A 25 -8.58 55.82 5.47
C LYS A 25 -7.60 54.90 6.19
N LEU A 26 -6.97 55.39 7.26
CA LEU A 26 -5.99 54.65 8.05
C LEU A 26 -6.37 54.64 9.54
N TYR A 27 -6.04 53.55 10.23
CA TYR A 27 -6.08 53.47 11.69
C TYR A 27 -4.82 54.11 12.25
N TRP A 28 -4.79 55.43 12.26
CA TRP A 28 -3.63 56.22 12.64
C TRP A 28 -4.06 57.33 13.61
N SER A 29 -3.36 57.44 14.72
CA SER A 29 -3.71 58.28 15.86
C SER A 29 -2.53 59.12 16.28
N LYS A 30 -2.78 60.38 16.66
CA LYS A 30 -1.77 61.17 17.36
C LYS A 30 -1.45 60.61 18.74
N ASN A 31 -2.35 59.85 19.38
CA ASN A 31 -2.24 59.41 20.78
C ASN A 31 -1.74 57.97 20.97
N LEU A 32 -1.95 57.06 20.01
CA LEU A 32 -1.49 55.66 20.11
C LEU A 32 0.03 55.48 20.09
N TYR A 33 0.78 56.49 19.65
CA TYR A 33 2.23 56.42 19.46
C TYR A 33 3.00 57.47 20.29
N LEU A 34 2.34 58.13 21.25
CA LEU A 34 2.91 59.22 22.07
C LEU A 34 3.97 58.77 23.07
N ASP A 35 3.95 57.51 23.51
CA ASP A 35 4.89 57.00 24.53
C ASP A 35 6.33 56.83 24.00
N ASN A 36 6.61 57.21 22.75
CA ASN A 36 7.95 57.25 22.18
C ASN A 36 8.47 58.70 22.17
N PRO A 37 9.42 59.08 23.06
CA PRO A 37 9.96 60.43 23.14
C PRO A 37 10.80 60.74 21.89
N GLY A 38 10.16 61.35 20.89
CA GLY A 38 10.73 61.64 19.57
C GLY A 38 9.74 61.47 18.40
N PHE A 39 8.49 61.07 18.67
CA PHE A 39 7.51 60.73 17.64
C PHE A 39 6.57 61.89 17.33
N THR A 40 6.75 62.60 16.22
CA THR A 40 5.68 63.45 15.68
C THR A 40 4.79 62.61 14.74
N PRO A 41 3.45 62.59 14.92
CA PRO A 41 2.58 61.64 14.23
C PRO A 41 2.55 61.74 12.69
N MET A 42 2.87 62.90 12.13
CA MET A 42 2.84 63.14 10.68
C MET A 42 4.17 62.79 10.01
N GLU A 43 5.31 63.18 10.61
CA GLU A 43 6.64 62.77 10.15
C GLU A 43 6.78 61.25 10.18
N CYS A 44 6.16 60.57 11.13
CA CYS A 44 6.21 59.11 11.20
C CYS A 44 5.33 58.41 10.17
N LEU A 45 4.23 59.03 9.70
CA LEU A 45 3.45 58.49 8.58
C LEU A 45 4.21 58.69 7.27
N GLU A 46 4.82 59.85 7.05
CA GLU A 46 5.70 60.09 5.90
C GLU A 46 6.88 59.12 5.86
N VAL A 47 7.56 58.93 7.00
CA VAL A 47 8.63 57.94 7.14
C VAL A 47 8.12 56.53 6.85
N LEU A 48 6.94 56.15 7.36
CA LEU A 48 6.35 54.84 7.06
C LEU A 48 6.05 54.68 5.57
N VAL A 49 5.48 55.69 4.91
CA VAL A 49 5.18 55.64 3.47
C VAL A 49 6.48 55.54 2.66
N ASN A 50 7.51 56.32 3.02
CA ASN A 50 8.84 56.23 2.38
C ASN A 50 9.50 54.86 2.62
N ASP A 51 9.40 54.30 3.83
CA ASP A 51 9.91 52.95 4.16
C ASP A 51 9.20 51.87 3.29
N ILE A 52 7.89 52.02 3.09
CA ILE A 52 7.08 51.13 2.22
C ILE A 52 7.49 51.29 0.76
N GLU A 53 7.52 52.52 0.24
CA GLU A 53 7.95 52.85 -1.13
C GLU A 53 9.31 52.25 -1.41
N TYR A 54 10.30 52.54 -0.56
CA TYR A 54 11.66 52.03 -0.69
C TYR A 54 11.72 50.50 -0.67
N ALA A 55 11.00 49.85 0.24
CA ALA A 55 10.97 48.39 0.30
C ALA A 55 10.33 47.75 -0.95
N LEU A 56 9.28 48.38 -1.50
CA LEU A 56 8.55 47.91 -2.67
C LEU A 56 9.34 48.13 -3.97
N GLU A 57 9.95 49.30 -4.16
CA GLU A 57 10.82 49.61 -5.30
C GLU A 57 12.02 48.66 -5.38
N ASN A 58 12.66 48.39 -4.24
CA ASN A 58 13.78 47.46 -4.14
C ASN A 58 13.35 45.99 -4.12
N LYS A 59 12.05 45.71 -4.07
CA LYS A 59 11.47 44.36 -4.00
C LYS A 59 12.03 43.52 -2.83
N ASP A 60 12.35 44.18 -1.71
CA ASP A 60 12.97 43.55 -0.54
C ASP A 60 11.90 43.14 0.49
N ILE A 61 11.63 41.84 0.54
CA ILE A 61 10.67 41.22 1.47
C ILE A 61 11.06 41.50 2.94
N LYS A 62 12.35 41.51 3.28
CA LYS A 62 12.80 41.74 4.67
C LYS A 62 12.56 43.19 5.07
N LEU A 63 12.86 44.14 4.19
CA LEU A 63 12.58 45.56 4.44
C LEU A 63 11.09 45.82 4.54
N PHE A 64 10.27 45.22 3.66
CA PHE A 64 8.82 45.37 3.72
C PHE A 64 8.25 44.85 5.04
N LYS A 65 8.75 43.70 5.52
CA LYS A 65 8.36 43.18 6.85
C LYS A 65 8.85 44.04 8.01
N ARG A 66 10.00 44.71 7.88
CA ARG A 66 10.51 45.65 8.89
C ARG A 66 9.67 46.93 8.97
N ALA A 67 9.03 47.35 7.88
CA ALA A 67 8.07 48.47 7.91
C ALA A 67 6.85 48.15 8.78
N ILE A 68 6.51 46.86 8.94
CA ILE A 68 5.44 46.39 9.84
C ILE A 68 6.00 46.25 11.26
N ARG A 69 6.24 47.38 11.92
CA ARG A 69 6.84 47.42 13.28
C ARG A 69 5.90 46.97 14.40
N SER A 70 4.59 46.95 14.14
CA SER A 70 3.57 46.56 15.12
C SER A 70 2.40 45.84 14.44
N PRO A 71 1.77 44.86 15.10
CA PRO A 71 0.53 44.23 14.65
C PRO A 71 -0.59 45.22 14.27
N LEU A 72 -0.65 46.35 14.98
CA LEU A 72 -1.65 47.40 14.75
C LEU A 72 -1.42 48.18 13.45
N LEU A 73 -0.17 48.22 12.97
CA LEU A 73 0.24 48.95 11.77
C LEU A 73 0.12 48.11 10.49
N ALA A 74 0.03 46.79 10.62
CA ALA A 74 0.01 45.88 9.47
C ALA A 74 -1.09 46.21 8.46
N ASN A 75 -2.31 46.49 8.92
CA ASN A 75 -3.42 46.85 8.03
C ASN A 75 -3.17 48.19 7.32
N ASN A 76 -2.52 49.16 7.98
CA ASN A 76 -2.18 50.43 7.35
C ASN A 76 -1.13 50.23 6.27
N VAL A 77 -0.06 49.47 6.57
CA VAL A 77 1.02 49.16 5.62
C VAL A 77 0.46 48.47 4.38
N LEU A 78 -0.37 47.45 4.57
CA LEU A 78 -1.00 46.74 3.46
C LEU A 78 -1.96 47.63 2.65
N ASN A 79 -2.76 48.47 3.31
CA ASN A 79 -3.68 49.40 2.63
C ASN A 79 -2.91 50.47 1.82
N ILE A 80 -1.81 51.00 2.36
CA ILE A 80 -0.92 51.94 1.66
C ILE A 80 -0.30 51.26 0.44
N ALA A 81 0.30 50.08 0.64
CA ALA A 81 0.89 49.31 -0.45
C ALA A 81 -0.12 48.97 -1.56
N GLU A 82 -1.34 48.57 -1.19
CA GLU A 82 -2.40 48.22 -2.14
C GLU A 82 -2.94 49.43 -2.92
N LYS A 83 -3.21 50.55 -2.24
CA LYS A 83 -3.90 51.69 -2.87
C LYS A 83 -2.97 52.66 -3.58
N ILE A 84 -1.72 52.75 -3.14
CA ILE A 84 -0.79 53.80 -3.60
C ILE A 84 0.31 53.18 -4.46
N PHE A 85 0.86 52.04 -4.03
CA PHE A 85 1.99 51.37 -4.69
C PHE A 85 1.55 50.03 -5.30
N TYR A 86 0.42 50.02 -5.99
CA TYR A 86 -0.25 48.80 -6.45
C TYR A 86 0.69 47.92 -7.32
N ASN A 87 1.41 48.54 -8.26
CA ASN A 87 2.26 47.81 -9.22
C ASN A 87 3.47 47.19 -8.53
N GLU A 88 4.14 47.97 -7.68
CA GLU A 88 5.33 47.56 -6.93
C GLU A 88 4.95 46.48 -5.91
N PHE A 89 3.79 46.61 -5.27
CA PHE A 89 3.28 45.59 -4.36
C PHE A 89 2.88 44.30 -5.07
N SER A 90 2.25 44.39 -6.25
CA SER A 90 2.00 43.22 -7.10
C SER A 90 3.29 42.48 -7.46
N ASP A 91 4.35 43.23 -7.79
CA ASP A 91 5.66 42.66 -8.11
C ASP A 91 6.33 41.98 -6.91
N LEU A 92 6.25 42.58 -5.72
CA LEU A 92 6.71 41.94 -4.49
C LEU A 92 5.93 40.64 -4.21
N LEU A 93 4.61 40.65 -4.38
CA LEU A 93 3.77 39.46 -4.20
C LEU A 93 4.15 38.33 -5.16
N LYS A 94 4.41 38.64 -6.43
CA LYS A 94 4.90 37.64 -7.41
C LYS A 94 6.21 36.99 -6.96
N LEU A 95 7.13 37.75 -6.37
CA LEU A 95 8.38 37.21 -5.81
C LEU A 95 8.12 36.28 -4.62
N ILE A 96 7.22 36.68 -3.72
CA ILE A 96 6.83 35.85 -2.57
C ILE A 96 6.22 34.52 -3.05
N TYR A 97 5.35 34.55 -4.06
CA TYR A 97 4.73 33.32 -4.60
C TYR A 97 5.76 32.40 -5.23
N ARG A 98 6.74 32.95 -5.96
CA ARG A 98 7.87 32.17 -6.49
C ARG A 98 8.71 31.54 -5.38
N GLU A 99 8.94 32.28 -4.29
CA GLU A 99 9.67 31.74 -3.13
C GLU A 99 8.89 30.58 -2.48
N PHE A 100 7.58 30.73 -2.27
CA PHE A 100 6.72 29.67 -1.74
C PHE A 100 6.71 28.43 -2.65
N TYR A 101 6.54 28.65 -3.95
CA TYR A 101 6.56 27.58 -4.95
C TYR A 101 7.90 26.83 -4.95
N SER A 102 9.03 27.55 -4.91
CA SER A 102 10.37 26.94 -4.86
C SER A 102 10.58 26.07 -3.62
N LYS A 103 9.96 26.45 -2.50
CA LYS A 103 9.99 25.73 -1.21
C LYS A 103 8.88 24.68 -1.07
N ALA A 104 8.10 24.42 -2.13
CA ALA A 104 6.95 23.51 -2.13
C ALA A 104 5.95 23.79 -0.99
N LYS A 105 5.76 25.06 -0.64
CA LYS A 105 4.78 25.50 0.37
C LYS A 105 3.43 25.77 -0.27
N VAL A 106 2.37 25.49 0.50
CA VAL A 106 1.00 25.86 0.11
C VAL A 106 0.91 27.38 -0.01
N ILE A 107 0.46 27.85 -1.17
CA ILE A 107 0.16 29.26 -1.42
C ILE A 107 -1.32 29.42 -1.10
N SER A 108 -1.65 30.33 -0.18
CA SER A 108 -3.02 30.65 0.18
C SER A 108 -3.09 32.08 0.69
N LYS A 109 -4.25 32.74 0.58
CA LYS A 109 -4.42 34.12 1.07
C LYS A 109 -3.98 34.24 2.54
N GLN A 110 -4.45 33.33 3.38
CA GLN A 110 -4.09 33.29 4.80
C GLN A 110 -2.59 33.02 5.02
N GLY A 111 -1.99 32.11 4.25
CA GLY A 111 -0.57 31.79 4.34
C GLY A 111 0.33 32.96 3.97
N ILE A 112 -0.04 33.70 2.93
CA ILE A 112 0.68 34.90 2.47
C ILE A 112 0.52 36.04 3.47
N ILE A 113 -0.70 36.28 3.96
CA ILE A 113 -0.93 37.28 5.02
C ILE A 113 -0.10 36.94 6.25
N LYS A 114 -0.20 35.71 6.78
CA LYS A 114 0.60 35.23 7.92
C LYS A 114 2.10 35.38 7.68
N PHE A 115 2.56 35.15 6.46
CA PHE A 115 3.96 35.35 6.10
C PHE A 115 4.38 36.81 6.15
N LEU A 116 3.55 37.72 5.66
CA LEU A 116 3.83 39.16 5.66
C LEU A 116 3.75 39.77 7.06
N ILE A 117 2.67 39.48 7.81
CA ILE A 117 2.30 40.24 9.02
C ILE A 117 2.33 39.43 10.33
N GLY A 118 2.45 38.10 10.29
CA GLY A 118 2.43 37.23 11.48
C GLY A 118 1.06 36.63 11.84
N GLU A 119 1.00 35.82 12.90
CA GLU A 119 -0.16 34.98 13.27
C GLU A 119 -1.32 35.71 13.98
N HIS A 120 -1.07 36.89 14.57
CA HIS A 120 -1.97 37.47 15.58
C HIS A 120 -2.81 38.66 15.10
N ILE A 121 -2.90 38.90 13.78
CA ILE A 121 -3.55 40.10 13.24
C ILE A 121 -4.77 39.72 12.42
N HIS A 122 -5.95 40.15 12.88
CA HIS A 122 -7.15 40.12 12.07
C HIS A 122 -7.05 41.18 10.97
N THR A 123 -6.75 40.72 9.76
CA THR A 123 -7.04 41.51 8.55
C THR A 123 -8.54 41.42 8.31
N GLY A 124 -9.25 42.55 8.28
CA GLY A 124 -10.63 42.58 7.82
C GLY A 124 -10.76 42.14 6.34
N ASN A 125 -11.92 42.38 5.71
CA ASN A 125 -12.15 42.06 4.29
C ASN A 125 -11.28 42.82 3.27
N GLN A 126 -10.29 43.60 3.72
CA GLN A 126 -9.36 44.37 2.88
C GLN A 126 -8.18 43.47 2.43
N ASN A 127 -7.38 43.91 1.44
CA ASN A 127 -6.40 43.11 0.66
C ASN A 127 -6.98 42.39 -0.57
N HIS A 128 -7.61 43.14 -1.48
CA HIS A 128 -8.10 42.64 -2.76
C HIS A 128 -6.94 42.26 -3.70
N ILE A 129 -5.85 43.04 -3.70
CA ILE A 129 -4.67 42.80 -4.52
C ILE A 129 -4.02 41.43 -4.24
N ILE A 130 -3.97 41.00 -2.97
CA ILE A 130 -3.43 39.67 -2.62
C ILE A 130 -4.33 38.59 -3.23
N LYS A 131 -5.65 38.74 -3.14
CA LYS A 131 -6.60 37.78 -3.71
C LYS A 131 -6.45 37.71 -5.23
N GLU A 132 -6.46 38.85 -5.90
CA GLU A 132 -6.34 38.95 -7.37
C GLU A 132 -5.01 38.36 -7.87
N ASN A 133 -3.89 38.72 -7.23
CA ASN A 133 -2.58 38.20 -7.62
C ASN A 133 -2.45 36.70 -7.36
N ILE A 134 -3.06 36.17 -6.29
CA ILE A 134 -3.12 34.72 -6.06
C ILE A 134 -3.92 34.01 -7.16
N GLU A 135 -5.08 34.57 -7.57
CA GLU A 135 -5.92 33.98 -8.62
C GLU A 135 -5.20 33.95 -9.97
N SER A 136 -4.49 35.03 -10.32
CA SER A 136 -3.62 35.06 -11.51
C SER A 136 -2.52 34.00 -11.44
N PHE A 137 -1.85 33.87 -10.29
CA PHE A 137 -0.82 32.87 -10.08
C PHE A 137 -1.36 31.42 -10.15
N TYR A 138 -2.55 31.18 -9.60
CA TYR A 138 -3.23 29.88 -9.72
C TYR A 138 -3.57 29.53 -11.16
N THR A 139 -3.95 30.52 -11.97
CA THR A 139 -4.21 30.32 -13.40
C THR A 139 -2.95 29.87 -14.12
N GLN A 140 -1.80 30.51 -13.82
CA GLN A 140 -0.50 30.07 -14.32
C GLN A 140 -0.16 28.65 -13.86
N LEU A 141 -0.27 28.36 -12.56
CA LEU A 141 0.02 27.03 -12.02
C LEU A 141 -0.89 25.94 -12.59
N LYS A 142 -2.15 26.26 -12.89
CA LYS A 142 -3.08 25.32 -13.55
C LYS A 142 -2.61 24.96 -14.96
N ASN A 143 -2.12 25.93 -15.73
CA ASN A 143 -1.54 25.68 -17.05
C ASN A 143 -0.25 24.86 -16.95
N ASP A 144 0.62 25.19 -15.99
CA ASP A 144 1.84 24.42 -15.73
C ASP A 144 1.53 22.98 -15.30
N LEU A 145 0.49 22.77 -14.49
CA LEU A 145 0.01 21.45 -14.09
C LEU A 145 -0.49 20.67 -15.30
N LYS A 146 -1.31 21.29 -16.16
CA LYS A 146 -1.80 20.68 -17.40
C LYS A 146 -0.63 20.20 -18.26
N ASN A 147 0.37 21.04 -18.47
CA ASN A 147 1.57 20.69 -19.25
C ASN A 147 2.35 19.56 -18.57
N ALA A 148 2.56 19.63 -17.26
CA ALA A 148 3.26 18.58 -16.52
C ALA A 148 2.54 17.22 -16.57
N LEU A 149 1.20 17.21 -16.58
CA LEU A 149 0.40 16.01 -16.75
C LEU A 149 0.52 15.45 -18.18
N VAL A 150 0.47 16.29 -19.21
CA VAL A 150 0.64 15.86 -20.61
C VAL A 150 2.03 15.25 -20.84
N ASP A 151 3.06 15.88 -20.28
CA ASP A 151 4.46 15.47 -20.41
C ASP A 151 4.87 14.32 -19.46
N LEU A 152 3.95 13.79 -18.65
CA LEU A 152 4.21 12.76 -17.64
C LEU A 152 5.31 13.15 -16.62
N ARG A 153 5.48 14.45 -16.31
CA ARG A 153 6.52 14.97 -15.41
C ARG A 153 6.14 14.80 -13.93
N ILE A 154 6.31 13.60 -13.39
CA ILE A 154 5.92 13.20 -12.01
C ILE A 154 6.37 14.20 -10.94
N LYS A 155 7.65 14.59 -10.93
CA LYS A 155 8.19 15.55 -9.95
C LYS A 155 7.52 16.93 -10.07
N GLY A 156 7.23 17.35 -11.30
CA GLY A 156 6.54 18.61 -11.60
C GLY A 156 5.10 18.59 -11.09
N VAL A 157 4.35 17.53 -11.42
CA VAL A 157 2.96 17.32 -10.97
C VAL A 157 2.86 17.41 -9.44
N LYS A 158 3.70 16.67 -8.71
CA LYS A 158 3.71 16.69 -7.25
C LYS A 158 3.99 18.07 -6.66
N ARG A 159 5.04 18.74 -7.17
CA ARG A 159 5.42 20.07 -6.69
C ARG A 159 4.31 21.10 -6.92
N ILE A 160 3.70 21.07 -8.10
CA ILE A 160 2.63 22.01 -8.46
C ILE A 160 1.38 21.73 -7.62
N LEU A 161 0.94 20.47 -7.49
CA LEU A 161 -0.20 20.10 -6.65
C LEU A 161 -0.01 20.54 -5.20
N ASN A 162 1.16 20.30 -4.61
CA ASN A 162 1.45 20.69 -3.23
C ASN A 162 1.39 22.21 -2.99
N SER A 163 1.52 23.02 -4.05
CA SER A 163 1.42 24.48 -3.97
C SER A 163 -0.03 24.95 -3.80
N PHE A 164 -1.01 24.14 -4.20
CA PHE A 164 -2.43 24.45 -3.99
C PHE A 164 -2.91 24.03 -2.60
N PRO A 165 -3.93 24.71 -2.04
CA PRO A 165 -4.69 24.21 -0.90
C PRO A 165 -5.40 22.88 -1.21
N ASP A 166 -5.61 22.02 -0.20
CA ASP A 166 -6.19 20.67 -0.38
C ASP A 166 -7.55 20.67 -1.09
N TYR A 167 -8.43 21.61 -0.75
CA TYR A 167 -9.75 21.74 -1.39
C TYR A 167 -9.64 22.09 -2.88
N MET A 168 -8.63 22.88 -3.28
CA MET A 168 -8.38 23.23 -4.69
C MET A 168 -7.70 22.09 -5.45
N ARG A 169 -6.74 21.38 -4.86
CA ARG A 169 -6.09 20.22 -5.49
C ARG A 169 -7.13 19.23 -6.00
N SER A 170 -8.10 18.96 -5.14
CA SER A 170 -9.18 18.02 -5.39
C SER A 170 -10.01 18.50 -6.59
N LYS A 171 -10.55 19.72 -6.54
CA LYS A 171 -11.30 20.32 -7.66
C LYS A 171 -10.50 20.36 -8.98
N LEU A 172 -9.21 20.66 -8.91
CA LEU A 172 -8.35 20.72 -10.10
C LEU A 172 -8.20 19.36 -10.77
N LEU A 173 -7.93 18.31 -9.99
CA LEU A 173 -7.59 16.98 -10.53
C LEU A 173 -8.77 16.29 -11.20
N TYR A 174 -9.96 16.36 -10.61
CA TYR A 174 -11.10 15.55 -11.05
C TYR A 174 -12.32 16.36 -11.53
N THR A 175 -12.24 17.70 -11.51
CA THR A 175 -13.23 18.57 -12.15
C THR A 175 -12.60 19.33 -13.31
N ASP A 176 -11.64 20.22 -13.04
CA ASP A 176 -11.13 21.17 -14.04
C ASP A 176 -10.21 20.54 -15.09
N LEU A 177 -9.35 19.61 -14.69
CA LEU A 177 -8.38 18.93 -15.56
C LEU A 177 -8.68 17.43 -15.66
N LYS A 178 -9.94 17.04 -15.44
CA LYS A 178 -10.38 15.65 -15.33
C LYS A 178 -9.84 14.75 -16.44
N GLU A 179 -10.02 15.15 -17.69
CA GLU A 179 -9.62 14.34 -18.85
C GLU A 179 -8.09 14.20 -18.96
N VAL A 180 -7.36 15.31 -18.81
CA VAL A 180 -5.89 15.33 -18.86
C VAL A 180 -5.30 14.49 -17.72
N CYS A 181 -5.85 14.63 -16.52
CA CYS A 181 -5.45 13.86 -15.35
C CYS A 181 -5.74 12.36 -15.52
N SER A 182 -6.92 12.00 -16.04
CA SER A 182 -7.28 10.61 -16.35
C SER A 182 -6.27 9.98 -17.31
N ASN A 183 -5.98 10.66 -18.42
CA ASN A 183 -5.02 10.18 -19.41
C ASN A 183 -3.61 10.06 -18.83
N TYR A 184 -3.18 11.01 -18.01
CA TYR A 184 -1.91 10.94 -17.26
C TYR A 184 -1.85 9.68 -16.39
N LEU A 185 -2.87 9.44 -15.55
CA LEU A 185 -2.90 8.31 -14.63
C LEU A 185 -2.97 6.97 -15.35
N ILE A 186 -3.71 6.87 -16.44
CA ILE A 186 -3.80 5.64 -17.25
C ILE A 186 -2.44 5.35 -17.91
N ARG A 187 -1.83 6.34 -18.58
CA ARG A 187 -0.53 6.16 -19.25
C ARG A 187 0.56 5.81 -18.26
N LEU A 188 0.66 6.57 -17.16
CA LEU A 188 1.66 6.35 -16.13
C LEU A 188 1.43 5.02 -15.40
N GLY A 189 0.18 4.65 -15.16
CA GLY A 189 -0.19 3.36 -14.57
C GLY A 189 0.22 2.18 -15.43
N LYS A 190 0.07 2.26 -16.75
CA LYS A 190 0.54 1.23 -17.69
C LYS A 190 2.06 1.09 -17.66
N ILE A 191 2.80 2.21 -17.70
CA ILE A 191 4.27 2.20 -17.56
C ILE A 191 4.68 1.54 -16.24
N TYR A 192 4.05 1.94 -15.13
CA TYR A 192 4.31 1.38 -13.81
C TYR A 192 4.04 -0.13 -13.75
N ILE A 193 2.95 -0.59 -14.38
CA ILE A 193 2.62 -2.02 -14.50
C ILE A 193 3.65 -2.75 -15.36
N ASP A 194 4.11 -2.15 -16.45
CA ASP A 194 5.08 -2.77 -17.36
C ASP A 194 6.44 -2.95 -16.70
N GLU A 195 6.87 -1.99 -15.88
CA GLU A 195 8.14 -2.03 -15.15
C GLU A 195 8.12 -2.99 -13.95
N HIS A 196 6.97 -3.15 -13.29
CA HIS A 196 6.89 -3.86 -12.00
C HIS A 196 6.05 -5.13 -12.02
N LEU A 197 5.26 -5.36 -13.08
CA LEU A 197 4.24 -6.42 -13.18
C LEU A 197 3.34 -6.52 -11.95
N PHE A 198 3.05 -5.36 -11.35
CA PHE A 198 2.30 -5.25 -10.11
C PHE A 198 1.60 -3.89 -10.02
N PHE A 199 0.39 -3.88 -9.46
CA PHE A 199 -0.36 -2.65 -9.21
C PHE A 199 -0.89 -2.60 -7.79
N ASN A 200 -0.61 -1.51 -7.08
CA ASN A 200 -1.17 -1.22 -5.77
C ASN A 200 -1.63 0.22 -5.73
N ARG A 201 -2.94 0.43 -5.53
CA ARG A 201 -3.59 1.74 -5.58
C ARG A 201 -2.91 2.77 -4.67
N LYS A 202 -2.55 2.39 -3.43
CA LYS A 202 -1.88 3.28 -2.46
C LYS A 202 -0.49 3.68 -2.92
N LYS A 203 0.35 2.71 -3.29
CA LYS A 203 1.71 2.99 -3.80
C LYS A 203 1.67 3.83 -5.07
N PHE A 204 0.73 3.53 -5.97
CA PHE A 204 0.53 4.26 -7.21
C PHE A 204 0.06 5.71 -6.96
N GLY A 205 -0.86 5.94 -6.03
CA GLY A 205 -1.30 7.29 -5.64
C GLY A 205 -0.15 8.16 -5.12
N ILE A 206 0.71 7.60 -4.27
CA ILE A 206 1.93 8.26 -3.79
C ILE A 206 2.89 8.53 -4.94
N PHE A 207 3.09 7.54 -5.81
CA PHE A 207 3.99 7.64 -6.94
C PHE A 207 3.55 8.69 -7.97
N ALA A 208 2.29 8.67 -8.39
CA ALA A 208 1.76 9.49 -9.48
C ALA A 208 1.37 10.91 -9.03
N LEU A 209 0.76 11.04 -7.85
CA LEU A 209 0.16 12.31 -7.39
C LEU A 209 0.75 12.82 -6.07
N GLY A 210 1.50 12.01 -5.33
CA GLY A 210 2.01 12.36 -4.00
C GLY A 210 0.96 12.24 -2.89
N ILE A 211 -0.14 11.53 -3.15
CA ILE A 211 -1.24 11.35 -2.20
C ILE A 211 -0.97 10.10 -1.36
N SER A 212 -0.73 10.29 -0.06
CA SER A 212 -0.38 9.22 0.90
C SER A 212 -1.49 8.20 1.13
N ASP A 213 -2.74 8.64 1.14
CA ASP A 213 -3.90 7.77 1.37
C ASP A 213 -5.02 8.03 0.36
N ILE A 214 -4.77 7.58 -0.87
CA ILE A 214 -5.77 7.67 -1.95
C ILE A 214 -7.03 6.86 -1.64
N ASN A 215 -6.93 5.79 -0.84
CA ASN A 215 -8.08 4.96 -0.49
C ASN A 215 -9.02 5.69 0.48
N SER A 216 -8.47 6.39 1.47
CA SER A 216 -9.26 7.25 2.35
C SER A 216 -10.03 8.32 1.56
N LEU A 217 -9.38 8.95 0.58
CA LEU A 217 -10.04 9.90 -0.33
C LEU A 217 -11.16 9.26 -1.15
N VAL A 218 -10.96 8.03 -1.65
CA VAL A 218 -12.01 7.27 -2.35
C VAL A 218 -13.19 6.93 -1.45
N MET A 219 -12.95 6.75 -0.15
CA MET A 219 -14.03 6.47 0.82
C MET A 219 -14.82 7.71 1.19
N ASN A 220 -14.13 8.84 1.37
CA ASN A 220 -14.72 10.05 1.93
C ASN A 220 -15.23 11.05 0.88
N ASN A 221 -14.86 10.89 -0.39
CA ASN A 221 -15.22 11.84 -1.45
C ASN A 221 -15.83 11.10 -2.66
N ILE A 222 -17.14 11.31 -2.83
CA ILE A 222 -17.95 10.65 -3.86
C ILE A 222 -17.49 11.04 -5.27
N ASP A 223 -17.23 12.32 -5.53
CA ASP A 223 -16.79 12.80 -6.84
C ASP A 223 -15.42 12.23 -7.22
N PHE A 224 -14.50 12.18 -6.24
CA PHE A 224 -13.20 11.57 -6.44
C PHE A 224 -13.31 10.08 -6.73
N ARG A 225 -14.20 9.36 -6.03
CA ARG A 225 -14.47 7.93 -6.30
C ARG A 225 -14.94 7.74 -7.75
N TYR A 226 -15.93 8.51 -8.20
CA TYR A 226 -16.43 8.39 -9.58
C TYR A 226 -15.36 8.69 -10.63
N PHE A 227 -14.41 9.57 -10.32
CA PHE A 227 -13.28 9.86 -11.19
C PHE A 227 -12.23 8.74 -11.22
N ILE A 228 -11.78 8.25 -10.07
CA ILE A 228 -10.60 7.37 -9.99
C ILE A 228 -10.94 5.88 -10.17
N GLN A 229 -12.16 5.47 -9.82
CA GLN A 229 -12.57 4.06 -9.89
C GLN A 229 -12.49 3.48 -11.32
N PRO A 230 -12.97 4.17 -12.38
CA PRO A 230 -12.82 3.67 -13.75
C PRO A 230 -11.36 3.52 -14.18
N ILE A 231 -10.49 4.44 -13.74
CA ILE A 231 -9.05 4.40 -14.02
C ILE A 231 -8.43 3.16 -13.38
N PHE A 232 -8.73 2.90 -12.11
CA PHE A 232 -8.24 1.71 -11.41
C PHE A 232 -8.75 0.42 -12.06
N GLN A 233 -10.02 0.35 -12.43
CA GLN A 233 -10.58 -0.81 -13.13
C GLN A 233 -9.86 -1.07 -14.46
N GLN A 234 -9.57 -0.01 -15.23
CA GLN A 234 -8.83 -0.14 -16.49
C GLN A 234 -7.39 -0.62 -16.28
N LEU A 235 -6.70 -0.14 -15.25
CA LEU A 235 -5.34 -0.57 -14.91
C LEU A 235 -5.30 -1.99 -14.37
N GLU A 236 -6.29 -2.39 -13.57
CA GLU A 236 -6.42 -3.76 -13.05
C GLU A 236 -6.73 -4.76 -14.18
N ALA A 237 -7.59 -4.38 -15.13
CA ALA A 237 -7.82 -5.16 -16.35
C ALA A 237 -6.55 -5.29 -17.20
N TYR A 238 -5.81 -4.19 -17.38
CA TYR A 238 -4.53 -4.18 -18.10
C TYR A 238 -3.49 -5.11 -17.45
N LEU A 239 -3.33 -5.02 -16.12
CA LEU A 239 -2.46 -5.92 -15.37
C LEU A 239 -2.89 -7.38 -15.55
N THR A 240 -4.20 -7.66 -15.49
CA THR A 240 -4.73 -9.02 -15.64
C THR A 240 -4.36 -9.62 -17.00
N GLU A 241 -4.51 -8.88 -18.09
CA GLU A 241 -4.12 -9.34 -19.44
C GLU A 241 -2.61 -9.53 -19.60
N LYS A 242 -1.80 -8.62 -19.03
CA LYS A 242 -0.34 -8.77 -18.96
C LYS A 242 0.07 -10.02 -18.19
N LEU A 243 -0.59 -10.31 -17.07
CA LEU A 243 -0.31 -11.49 -16.26
C LEU A 243 -0.71 -12.79 -16.97
N LYS A 244 -1.86 -12.84 -17.66
CA LYS A 244 -2.27 -14.04 -18.42
C LYS A 244 -1.23 -14.45 -19.48
N THR A 245 -0.55 -13.49 -20.08
CA THR A 245 0.46 -13.72 -21.13
C THR A 245 1.88 -13.86 -20.60
N HIS A 246 2.11 -13.50 -19.33
CA HIS A 246 3.44 -13.57 -18.74
C HIS A 246 3.87 -15.02 -18.50
N LYS A 247 5.09 -15.32 -18.91
CA LYS A 247 5.79 -16.57 -18.60
C LYS A 247 7.09 -16.23 -17.90
N TYR A 248 7.36 -16.89 -16.78
CA TYR A 248 8.65 -16.77 -16.11
C TYR A 248 9.74 -17.46 -16.96
N SER A 249 10.95 -16.92 -16.94
CA SER A 249 12.11 -17.58 -17.54
C SER A 249 12.95 -18.28 -16.47
N PHE A 250 13.47 -19.46 -16.81
CA PHE A 250 14.39 -20.18 -15.92
C PHE A 250 15.68 -19.40 -15.63
N SER A 251 16.15 -18.61 -16.60
CA SER A 251 17.35 -17.76 -16.46
C SER A 251 17.21 -16.73 -15.36
N ASP A 252 15.99 -16.24 -15.14
CA ASP A 252 15.75 -15.07 -14.30
C ASP A 252 15.77 -15.46 -12.83
N ASP A 253 16.23 -14.55 -11.96
CA ASP A 253 16.23 -14.77 -10.53
C ASP A 253 14.89 -14.46 -9.87
N ILE A 254 14.03 -13.73 -10.56
CA ILE A 254 12.68 -13.43 -10.08
C ILE A 254 11.70 -14.20 -10.95
N TRP A 255 11.06 -15.22 -10.39
CA TRP A 255 9.99 -15.93 -11.06
C TRP A 255 8.64 -15.40 -10.58
N LEU A 256 7.81 -14.95 -11.51
CA LEU A 256 6.42 -14.61 -11.24
C LEU A 256 5.55 -15.78 -11.73
N ILE A 257 5.10 -16.60 -10.78
CA ILE A 257 4.19 -17.71 -11.07
C ILE A 257 2.76 -17.20 -10.95
N ILE A 258 1.96 -17.49 -11.96
CA ILE A 258 0.61 -16.97 -12.12
C ILE A 258 -0.34 -18.17 -12.15
N ASP A 259 -1.34 -18.13 -11.28
CA ASP A 259 -2.41 -19.11 -11.21
C ASP A 259 -3.74 -18.37 -11.43
N ILE A 260 -4.65 -18.96 -12.20
CA ILE A 260 -5.93 -18.34 -12.53
C ILE A 260 -7.00 -19.07 -11.72
N ASP A 261 -7.39 -18.48 -10.59
CA ASP A 261 -8.47 -19.02 -9.76
C ASP A 261 -9.78 -18.29 -10.09
N ILE A 262 -10.69 -19.02 -10.74
CA ILE A 262 -12.07 -18.66 -11.14
C ILE A 262 -12.21 -17.45 -12.09
N GLN A 263 -11.34 -16.44 -12.00
CA GLN A 263 -11.17 -15.27 -12.89
C GLN A 263 -10.08 -14.29 -12.41
N ILE A 264 -9.53 -14.45 -11.20
CA ILE A 264 -8.52 -13.53 -10.63
C ILE A 264 -7.14 -14.18 -10.75
N PRO A 265 -6.17 -13.53 -11.43
CA PRO A 265 -4.80 -14.02 -11.45
C PRO A 265 -4.17 -13.85 -10.07
N ILE A 266 -3.88 -14.97 -9.41
CA ILE A 266 -3.08 -15.00 -8.19
C ILE A 266 -1.61 -15.06 -8.61
N THR A 267 -0.84 -14.06 -8.21
CA THR A 267 0.60 -14.00 -8.49
C THR A 267 1.41 -14.36 -7.25
N ARG A 268 2.48 -15.13 -7.47
CA ARG A 268 3.51 -15.40 -6.46
C ARG A 268 4.88 -15.08 -7.03
N LYS A 269 5.55 -14.13 -6.38
CA LYS A 269 6.95 -13.81 -6.64
C LYS A 269 7.84 -14.80 -5.87
N LEU A 270 8.62 -15.58 -6.61
CA LEU A 270 9.68 -16.43 -6.08
C LEU A 270 11.03 -15.76 -6.41
N ASP A 271 11.69 -15.23 -5.39
CA ASP A 271 12.92 -14.45 -5.51
C ASP A 271 14.14 -15.29 -5.14
N TRP A 272 14.96 -15.65 -6.11
CA TRP A 272 16.12 -16.54 -5.98
C TRP A 272 17.42 -15.83 -5.59
N THR A 273 17.41 -14.52 -5.34
CA THR A 273 18.63 -13.75 -5.00
C THR A 273 19.29 -14.15 -3.68
N PHE A 274 18.64 -14.99 -2.88
CA PHE A 274 19.18 -15.50 -1.62
C PHE A 274 20.17 -16.66 -1.79
N LEU A 275 20.36 -17.17 -3.01
CA LEU A 275 21.28 -18.26 -3.33
C LEU A 275 22.09 -17.92 -4.57
N ASP A 276 23.32 -18.45 -4.62
CA ASP A 276 24.26 -18.30 -5.73
C ASP A 276 24.92 -19.63 -6.11
N GLY A 277 25.53 -19.66 -7.30
CA GLY A 277 26.34 -20.80 -7.73
C GLY A 277 25.56 -22.04 -8.18
N LEU A 278 26.22 -23.21 -8.14
CA LEU A 278 25.67 -24.46 -8.68
C LEU A 278 24.42 -24.92 -7.93
N ILE A 279 24.40 -24.77 -6.60
CA ILE A 279 23.27 -25.16 -5.76
C ILE A 279 21.99 -24.39 -6.13
N LYS A 280 22.09 -23.10 -6.47
CA LYS A 280 20.97 -22.30 -6.98
C LYS A 280 20.40 -22.92 -8.25
N VAL A 281 21.26 -23.28 -9.20
CA VAL A 281 20.85 -23.87 -10.48
C VAL A 281 20.15 -25.21 -10.25
N GLU A 282 20.66 -26.05 -9.34
CA GLU A 282 20.07 -27.35 -9.03
C GLU A 282 18.69 -27.23 -8.36
N LEU A 283 18.57 -26.33 -7.38
CA LEU A 283 17.31 -26.05 -6.69
C LEU A 283 16.27 -25.39 -7.61
N LYS A 284 16.70 -24.48 -8.51
CA LYS A 284 15.84 -23.94 -9.58
C LYS A 284 15.37 -25.07 -10.49
N LYS A 285 16.26 -25.97 -10.93
CA LYS A 285 15.89 -27.11 -11.81
C LYS A 285 14.86 -28.02 -11.15
N TYR A 286 14.99 -28.27 -9.84
CA TYR A 286 14.02 -29.04 -9.07
C TYR A 286 12.63 -28.39 -9.09
N LEU A 287 12.54 -27.12 -8.66
CA LEU A 287 11.25 -26.44 -8.59
C LEU A 287 10.62 -26.25 -9.98
N HIS A 288 11.44 -25.96 -10.99
CA HIS A 288 10.99 -25.85 -12.38
C HIS A 288 10.33 -27.13 -12.89
N ALA A 289 10.90 -28.30 -12.59
CA ALA A 289 10.32 -29.58 -12.99
C ALA A 289 8.95 -29.81 -12.35
N HIS A 290 8.77 -29.45 -11.08
CA HIS A 290 7.48 -29.52 -10.39
C HIS A 290 6.42 -28.59 -11.02
N ILE A 291 6.82 -27.39 -11.43
CA ILE A 291 5.94 -26.47 -12.16
C ILE A 291 5.56 -27.08 -13.53
N GLN A 292 6.50 -27.65 -14.26
CA GLN A 292 6.24 -28.31 -15.56
C GLN A 292 5.33 -29.53 -15.44
N MET A 293 5.37 -30.24 -14.31
CA MET A 293 4.47 -31.36 -14.00
C MET A 293 3.05 -30.93 -13.59
N GLY A 294 2.76 -29.63 -13.54
CA GLY A 294 1.44 -29.11 -13.20
C GLY A 294 1.15 -29.07 -11.70
N GLU A 295 2.17 -28.98 -10.85
CA GLU A 295 1.94 -28.78 -9.41
C GLU A 295 1.24 -27.43 -9.16
N ASN A 296 0.23 -27.44 -8.30
CA ASN A 296 -0.55 -26.23 -7.99
C ASN A 296 0.30 -25.14 -7.30
N LEU A 297 -0.14 -23.89 -7.41
CA LEU A 297 0.60 -22.73 -6.90
C LEU A 297 0.91 -22.81 -5.39
N LYS A 298 -0.02 -23.38 -4.61
CA LYS A 298 0.16 -23.60 -3.17
C LYS A 298 1.31 -24.57 -2.88
N GLY A 299 1.40 -25.66 -3.64
CA GLY A 299 2.48 -26.64 -3.57
C GLY A 299 3.82 -26.02 -3.92
N VAL A 300 3.91 -25.37 -5.08
CA VAL A 300 5.13 -24.67 -5.55
C VAL A 300 5.61 -23.64 -4.53
N THR A 301 4.70 -22.80 -4.01
CA THR A 301 5.04 -21.77 -3.02
C THR A 301 5.56 -22.39 -1.71
N ARG A 302 4.96 -23.51 -1.27
CA ARG A 302 5.38 -24.23 -0.07
C ARG A 302 6.79 -24.82 -0.25
N ARG A 303 7.07 -25.48 -1.37
CA ARG A 303 8.42 -26.01 -1.68
C ARG A 303 9.46 -24.91 -1.70
N PHE A 304 9.16 -23.81 -2.40
CA PHE A 304 10.06 -22.66 -2.47
C PHE A 304 10.36 -22.08 -1.09
N ARG A 305 9.37 -22.00 -0.19
CA ARG A 305 9.59 -21.55 1.20
C ARG A 305 10.59 -22.45 1.94
N TYR A 306 10.52 -23.77 1.78
CA TYR A 306 11.48 -24.68 2.40
C TYR A 306 12.87 -24.57 1.78
N ILE A 307 12.96 -24.38 0.47
CA ILE A 307 14.22 -24.09 -0.23
C ILE A 307 14.81 -22.76 0.27
N GLN A 308 13.99 -21.74 0.53
CA GLN A 308 14.43 -20.49 1.13
C GLN A 308 15.01 -20.68 2.53
N MET A 309 14.34 -21.47 3.37
CA MET A 309 14.85 -21.80 4.71
C MET A 309 16.21 -22.49 4.62
N LEU A 310 16.34 -23.47 3.73
CA LEU A 310 17.60 -24.14 3.45
C LEU A 310 18.68 -23.17 2.97
N GLY A 311 18.35 -22.27 2.03
CA GLY A 311 19.31 -21.28 1.54
C GLY A 311 19.83 -20.33 2.62
N VAL A 312 18.97 -19.91 3.55
CA VAL A 312 19.41 -19.13 4.73
C VAL A 312 20.40 -19.93 5.59
N ALA A 313 20.15 -21.22 5.80
CA ALA A 313 21.07 -22.07 6.56
C ALA A 313 22.40 -22.29 5.83
N LEU A 314 22.36 -22.55 4.51
CA LEU A 314 23.54 -22.71 3.66
C LEU A 314 24.42 -21.45 3.64
N ASN A 315 23.81 -20.26 3.58
CA ASN A 315 24.55 -19.00 3.65
C ASN A 315 25.23 -18.81 5.01
N LYS A 316 24.59 -19.23 6.10
CA LYS A 316 25.17 -19.14 7.45
C LYS A 316 26.36 -20.08 7.67
N ILE A 317 26.34 -21.28 7.10
CA ILE A 317 27.52 -22.19 7.10
C ILE A 317 28.57 -21.80 6.06
N GLN A 318 28.36 -20.73 5.29
CA GLN A 318 29.23 -20.31 4.19
C GLN A 318 29.50 -21.43 3.18
N TYR A 319 28.43 -22.14 2.81
CA TYR A 319 28.53 -23.27 1.89
C TYR A 319 29.15 -22.83 0.55
N ASN A 320 30.06 -23.67 0.01
CA ASN A 320 30.77 -23.33 -1.21
C ASN A 320 29.82 -23.23 -2.41
N LYS A 321 29.77 -22.06 -3.04
CA LYS A 321 28.94 -21.78 -4.22
C LYS A 321 29.25 -22.68 -5.44
N TYR A 322 30.43 -23.30 -5.49
CA TYR A 322 30.83 -24.23 -6.54
C TYR A 322 30.53 -25.70 -6.19
N SER A 323 30.02 -25.99 -5.00
CA SER A 323 29.62 -27.34 -4.59
C SER A 323 28.19 -27.65 -5.04
N SER A 324 27.96 -28.91 -5.38
CA SER A 324 26.64 -29.46 -5.69
C SER A 324 25.87 -29.70 -4.40
N PHE A 325 24.54 -29.67 -4.47
CA PHE A 325 23.68 -30.14 -3.39
C PHE A 325 23.97 -31.60 -2.99
N LEU A 326 24.52 -32.40 -3.92
CA LEU A 326 24.94 -33.78 -3.66
C LEU A 326 26.21 -33.89 -2.83
N ASP A 327 26.98 -32.80 -2.68
CA ASP A 327 28.20 -32.78 -1.86
C ASP A 327 27.88 -32.48 -0.39
N ILE A 328 26.60 -32.34 -0.04
CA ILE A 328 26.16 -32.19 1.36
C ILE A 328 26.39 -33.51 2.09
N ASP A 329 27.07 -33.47 3.23
CA ASP A 329 27.28 -34.62 4.11
C ASP A 329 26.41 -34.57 5.37
N VAL A 330 26.44 -35.64 6.18
CA VAL A 330 25.64 -35.75 7.41
C VAL A 330 25.99 -34.67 8.44
N ILE A 331 27.26 -34.24 8.51
CA ILE A 331 27.72 -33.20 9.44
C ILE A 331 27.08 -31.85 9.05
N GLN A 332 27.10 -31.54 7.76
CA GLN A 332 26.46 -30.33 7.22
C GLN A 332 24.95 -30.37 7.38
N VAL A 333 24.29 -31.52 7.24
CA VAL A 333 22.85 -31.64 7.55
C VAL A 333 22.59 -31.32 9.04
N GLN A 334 23.42 -31.80 9.96
CA GLN A 334 23.27 -31.48 11.39
C GLN A 334 23.43 -29.97 11.63
N GLN A 335 24.45 -29.35 11.05
CA GLN A 335 24.65 -27.89 11.14
C GLN A 335 23.46 -27.10 10.58
N ILE A 336 22.89 -27.54 9.46
CA ILE A 336 21.68 -26.93 8.88
C ILE A 336 20.52 -26.99 9.89
N ILE A 337 20.31 -28.12 10.56
CA ILE A 337 19.25 -28.26 11.57
C ILE A 337 19.49 -27.33 12.76
N ASP A 338 20.70 -27.30 13.30
CA ASP A 338 21.06 -26.46 14.44
C ASP A 338 20.81 -24.99 14.11
N ILE A 339 21.18 -24.56 12.90
CA ILE A 339 20.92 -23.21 12.43
C ILE A 339 19.42 -22.93 12.27
N LEU A 340 18.65 -23.86 11.69
CA LEU A 340 17.21 -23.71 11.53
C LEU A 340 16.48 -23.60 12.88
N GLN A 341 16.97 -24.27 13.92
CA GLN A 341 16.44 -24.14 15.29
C GLN A 341 16.72 -22.75 15.90
N GLN A 342 17.82 -22.10 15.49
CA GLN A 342 18.24 -20.77 15.96
C GLN A 342 17.69 -19.62 15.10
N ILE A 343 17.10 -19.90 13.94
CA ILE A 343 16.53 -18.86 13.07
C ILE A 343 15.13 -18.48 13.56
N HIS A 344 14.95 -17.18 13.76
CA HIS A 344 13.66 -16.56 14.02
C HIS A 344 12.90 -16.40 12.70
N SER A 345 11.63 -16.78 12.71
CA SER A 345 10.66 -16.50 11.65
C SER A 345 10.46 -15.00 11.46
N ARG A 346 9.74 -14.60 10.40
CA ARG A 346 9.44 -13.18 10.09
C ARG A 346 8.69 -12.46 11.22
N THR A 347 8.09 -13.19 12.16
CA THR A 347 7.37 -12.67 13.32
C THR A 347 8.24 -12.61 14.59
N GLY A 348 9.53 -12.91 14.50
CA GLY A 348 10.46 -12.89 15.64
C GLY A 348 10.43 -14.15 16.52
N THR A 349 9.70 -15.19 16.13
CA THR A 349 9.59 -16.46 16.86
C THR A 349 10.38 -17.56 16.17
N ASN A 350 11.06 -18.44 16.91
CA ASN A 350 11.80 -19.56 16.34
C ASN A 350 10.90 -20.47 15.47
N TYR A 351 11.48 -21.09 14.45
CA TYR A 351 10.74 -22.09 13.68
C TYR A 351 10.32 -23.25 14.56
N ASN A 352 9.04 -23.64 14.49
CA ASN A 352 8.59 -24.84 15.17
C ASN A 352 9.26 -26.09 14.56
N ILE A 353 9.43 -27.12 15.38
CA ILE A 353 10.11 -28.37 15.00
C ILE A 353 9.44 -29.03 13.80
N LYS A 354 8.10 -28.94 13.69
CA LYS A 354 7.35 -29.46 12.53
C LYS A 354 7.70 -28.78 11.21
N THR A 355 7.98 -27.47 11.24
CA THR A 355 8.40 -26.71 10.06
C THR A 355 9.81 -27.08 9.65
N ILE A 356 10.71 -27.26 10.62
CA ILE A 356 12.07 -27.75 10.40
C ILE A 356 12.01 -29.16 9.79
N GLN A 357 11.22 -30.07 10.37
CA GLN A 357 11.01 -31.41 9.82
C GLN A 357 10.46 -31.39 8.39
N SER A 358 9.52 -30.50 8.09
CA SER A 358 9.00 -30.34 6.73
C SER A 358 10.08 -29.83 5.77
N CYS A 359 10.94 -28.90 6.21
CA CYS A 359 12.08 -28.43 5.43
C CYS A 359 13.08 -29.55 5.14
N ILE A 360 13.47 -30.34 6.16
CA ILE A 360 14.35 -31.51 5.98
C ILE A 360 13.71 -32.56 5.08
N SER A 361 12.41 -32.79 5.22
CA SER A 361 11.66 -33.71 4.34
C SER A 361 11.69 -33.25 2.89
N GLU A 362 11.55 -31.95 2.63
CA GLU A 362 11.72 -31.38 1.29
C GLU A 362 13.15 -31.54 0.78
N CYS A 363 14.16 -31.33 1.63
CA CYS A 363 15.57 -31.54 1.26
C CYS A 363 15.85 -33.00 0.86
N ARG A 364 15.22 -33.98 1.52
CA ARG A 364 15.29 -35.40 1.11
C ARG A 364 14.78 -35.59 -0.31
N LEU A 365 13.62 -35.01 -0.63
CA LEU A 365 13.01 -35.10 -1.95
C LEU A 365 13.87 -34.43 -3.02
N VAL A 366 14.43 -33.26 -2.73
CA VAL A 366 15.37 -32.56 -3.61
C VAL A 366 16.59 -33.44 -3.89
N PHE A 367 17.22 -34.00 -2.85
CA PHE A 367 18.42 -34.83 -2.99
C PHE A 367 18.14 -36.05 -3.87
N ASP A 368 17.08 -36.81 -3.53
CA ASP A 368 16.67 -38.01 -4.29
C ASP A 368 16.35 -37.67 -5.76
N TRP A 369 15.73 -36.52 -6.00
CA TRP A 369 15.43 -36.05 -7.36
C TRP A 369 16.70 -35.71 -8.14
N ILE A 370 17.68 -35.03 -7.54
CA ILE A 370 18.96 -34.70 -8.19
C ILE A 370 19.75 -35.98 -8.48
N VAL A 371 19.80 -36.92 -7.53
CA VAL A 371 20.44 -38.23 -7.70
C VAL A 371 19.84 -38.96 -8.90
N LYS A 372 18.51 -39.07 -8.95
CA LYS A 372 17.80 -39.71 -10.07
C LYS A 372 18.06 -39.00 -11.39
N LYS A 373 18.04 -37.67 -11.40
CA LYS A 373 18.25 -36.87 -12.62
C LYS A 373 19.67 -36.94 -13.16
N LYS A 374 20.67 -37.14 -12.30
CA LYS A 374 22.09 -37.31 -12.68
C LYS A 374 22.51 -38.78 -12.82
N GLU A 375 21.57 -39.72 -12.68
CA GLU A 375 21.82 -41.16 -12.77
C GLU A 375 22.91 -41.67 -11.79
N LYS A 376 23.03 -41.02 -10.62
CA LYS A 376 24.06 -41.32 -9.60
C LYS A 376 23.57 -42.29 -8.53
N ASN A 377 23.27 -43.52 -8.90
CA ASN A 377 22.63 -44.51 -8.01
C ASN A 377 23.46 -44.94 -6.77
N SER A 378 24.73 -44.52 -6.68
CA SER A 378 25.66 -44.90 -5.60
C SER A 378 25.78 -43.88 -4.46
N ILE A 379 24.99 -42.79 -4.47
CA ILE A 379 25.07 -41.74 -3.44
C ILE A 379 23.90 -41.88 -2.47
N ASP A 380 24.21 -42.13 -1.21
CA ASP A 380 23.23 -42.18 -0.14
C ASP A 380 22.76 -40.77 0.26
N ASN A 381 21.48 -40.65 0.60
CA ASN A 381 20.87 -39.38 0.98
C ASN A 381 21.18 -39.05 2.46
N PRO A 382 22.04 -38.05 2.76
CA PRO A 382 22.44 -37.72 4.13
C PRO A 382 21.27 -37.21 4.98
N PHE A 383 20.24 -36.62 4.36
CA PHE A 383 19.07 -36.12 5.06
C PHE A 383 18.19 -37.26 5.62
N ARG A 384 18.38 -38.51 5.18
CA ARG A 384 17.67 -39.68 5.72
C ARG A 384 18.30 -40.20 7.00
N ALA A 385 19.59 -39.93 7.24
CA ALA A 385 20.29 -40.35 8.45
C ALA A 385 19.75 -39.64 9.72
N ILE A 386 19.13 -38.47 9.56
CA ILE A 386 18.60 -37.70 10.68
C ILE A 386 17.12 -37.97 10.89
N ILE A 387 16.78 -38.51 12.06
CA ILE A 387 15.40 -38.70 12.50
C ILE A 387 15.11 -37.68 13.61
N LEU A 388 14.23 -36.72 13.33
CA LEU A 388 13.72 -35.82 14.34
C LEU A 388 12.65 -36.56 15.16
N HIS A 389 13.06 -37.15 16.28
CA HIS A 389 12.17 -37.77 17.24
C HIS A 389 11.31 -36.71 17.96
N ASN A 390 10.11 -37.08 18.42
CA ASN A 390 9.25 -36.28 19.30
C ASN A 390 8.54 -35.05 18.70
N VAL A 391 8.38 -34.92 17.38
CA VAL A 391 7.60 -33.79 16.80
C VAL A 391 6.15 -33.75 17.32
N GLU A 392 5.58 -34.92 17.65
CA GLU A 392 4.23 -35.03 18.24
C GLU A 392 4.20 -34.67 19.73
N ALA A 393 5.30 -34.85 20.48
CA ALA A 393 5.38 -34.46 21.89
C ALA A 393 5.46 -32.93 22.08
N PHE A 394 5.86 -32.19 21.03
CA PHE A 394 5.87 -30.73 21.00
C PHE A 394 4.61 -30.11 20.40
N SER A 395 3.68 -30.91 19.89
CA SER A 395 2.32 -30.44 19.64
C SER A 395 1.50 -30.70 20.89
N GLU A 396 1.07 -29.63 21.58
CA GLU A 396 -0.03 -29.77 22.55
C GLU A 396 -1.17 -30.49 21.82
N SER A 397 -1.61 -31.63 22.37
CA SER A 397 -2.79 -32.30 21.88
C SER A 397 -3.94 -31.30 21.92
N THR A 398 -4.54 -31.01 20.76
CA THR A 398 -5.70 -30.11 20.70
C THR A 398 -6.74 -30.65 21.66
N SER A 399 -7.09 -29.88 22.70
CA SER A 399 -8.14 -30.27 23.63
C SER A 399 -9.42 -30.53 22.85
N TYR A 400 -10.15 -31.60 23.20
CA TYR A 400 -11.47 -31.84 22.65
C TYR A 400 -12.34 -30.59 22.83
N ILE A 401 -13.20 -30.32 21.83
CA ILE A 401 -14.14 -29.20 21.90
C ILE A 401 -15.05 -29.45 23.12
N PRO A 402 -15.14 -28.51 24.08
CA PRO A 402 -16.01 -28.67 25.23
C PRO A 402 -17.47 -28.91 24.82
N GLU A 403 -18.17 -29.78 25.54
CA GLU A 403 -19.56 -30.16 25.21
C GLU A 403 -20.51 -28.96 25.19
N GLU A 404 -20.28 -27.96 26.05
CA GLU A 404 -21.04 -26.71 26.08
C GLU A 404 -20.93 -25.94 24.76
N VAL A 405 -19.74 -25.91 24.15
CA VAL A 405 -19.50 -25.27 22.85
C VAL A 405 -20.20 -26.05 21.75
N ILE A 406 -20.13 -27.39 21.78
CA ILE A 406 -20.86 -28.25 20.82
C ILE A 406 -22.36 -28.01 20.93
N LYS A 407 -22.90 -27.88 22.15
CA LYS A 407 -24.32 -27.62 22.41
C LYS A 407 -24.74 -26.27 21.83
N MET A 408 -23.98 -25.20 22.08
CA MET A 408 -24.25 -23.88 21.49
C MET A 408 -24.20 -23.90 19.95
N LEU A 409 -23.24 -24.61 19.35
CA LEU A 409 -23.16 -24.77 17.90
C LEU A 409 -24.36 -25.53 17.34
N LYS A 410 -24.84 -26.57 18.04
CA LYS A 410 -26.05 -27.32 17.65
C LYS A 410 -27.32 -26.46 17.75
N GLU A 411 -27.46 -25.64 18.79
CA GLU A 411 -28.61 -24.74 18.98
C GLU A 411 -28.73 -23.69 17.85
N LYS A 412 -27.60 -23.27 17.28
CA LYS A 412 -27.52 -22.28 16.19
C LYS A 412 -27.39 -22.90 14.80
N LEU A 413 -27.25 -24.22 14.69
CA LEU A 413 -27.04 -24.92 13.41
C LEU A 413 -28.19 -24.65 12.42
N ASN A 414 -29.42 -24.56 12.93
CA ASN A 414 -30.63 -24.33 12.13
C ASN A 414 -30.66 -22.95 11.45
N GLU A 415 -29.83 -22.00 11.90
CA GLU A 415 -29.69 -20.66 11.29
C GLU A 415 -28.79 -20.68 10.03
N LEU A 416 -28.05 -21.76 9.79
CA LEU A 416 -27.12 -21.90 8.66
C LEU A 416 -27.81 -22.49 7.40
N PRO A 417 -27.25 -22.33 6.19
CA PRO A 417 -27.77 -22.99 4.99
C PRO A 417 -27.81 -24.52 5.13
N ARG A 418 -28.82 -25.17 4.53
CA ARG A 418 -29.04 -26.63 4.62
C ARG A 418 -27.81 -27.48 4.29
N PHE A 419 -27.04 -27.10 3.27
CA PHE A 419 -25.82 -27.82 2.90
C PHE A 419 -24.75 -27.80 4.00
N VAL A 420 -24.67 -26.72 4.79
CA VAL A 420 -23.75 -26.59 5.93
C VAL A 420 -24.24 -27.44 7.09
N GLN A 421 -25.55 -27.45 7.34
CA GLN A 421 -26.16 -28.29 8.39
C GLN A 421 -25.94 -29.78 8.12
N ALA A 422 -26.13 -30.20 6.87
CA ALA A 422 -25.91 -31.57 6.44
C ALA A 422 -24.42 -31.95 6.56
N ALA A 423 -23.52 -31.10 6.07
CA ALA A 423 -22.09 -31.37 6.15
C ALA A 423 -21.60 -31.50 7.60
N TRP A 424 -22.07 -30.62 8.50
CA TRP A 424 -21.78 -30.70 9.93
C TRP A 424 -22.29 -32.02 10.54
N THR A 425 -23.54 -32.39 10.25
CA THR A 425 -24.15 -33.62 10.77
C THR A 425 -23.39 -34.86 10.31
N ILE A 426 -22.98 -34.91 9.04
CA ILE A 426 -22.19 -36.02 8.51
C ILE A 426 -20.83 -36.09 9.20
N MET A 427 -20.11 -34.98 9.30
CA MET A 427 -18.79 -34.96 9.94
C MET A 427 -18.83 -35.40 11.40
N MET A 428 -19.81 -34.91 12.16
CA MET A 428 -19.92 -35.20 13.59
C MET A 428 -20.30 -36.65 13.89
N ASN A 429 -21.00 -37.33 12.97
CA ASN A 429 -21.41 -38.72 13.16
C ASN A 429 -20.46 -39.74 12.51
N THR A 430 -19.68 -39.35 11.50
CA THR A 430 -18.83 -40.28 10.73
C THR A 430 -17.33 -40.06 10.93
N GLY A 431 -16.94 -38.88 11.43
CA GLY A 431 -15.53 -38.49 11.57
C GLY A 431 -14.79 -38.28 10.24
N ILE A 432 -15.48 -38.33 9.09
CA ILE A 432 -14.86 -38.07 7.79
C ILE A 432 -14.55 -36.58 7.61
N ARG A 433 -13.57 -36.28 6.77
CA ARG A 433 -13.11 -34.89 6.58
C ARG A 433 -14.11 -34.11 5.74
N ILE A 434 -14.20 -32.79 5.98
CA ILE A 434 -15.04 -31.90 5.18
C ILE A 434 -14.78 -32.02 3.66
N SER A 435 -13.52 -32.20 3.27
CA SER A 435 -13.16 -32.40 1.85
C SER A 435 -13.68 -33.71 1.28
N GLU A 436 -13.94 -34.72 2.11
CA GLU A 436 -14.54 -35.99 1.70
C GLU A 436 -16.07 -35.84 1.64
N VAL A 437 -16.68 -35.13 2.61
CA VAL A 437 -18.12 -34.81 2.63
C VAL A 437 -18.57 -34.02 1.41
N ILE A 438 -17.82 -32.98 1.02
CA ILE A 438 -18.17 -32.12 -0.12
C ILE A 438 -18.12 -32.88 -1.45
N ASN A 439 -17.34 -33.97 -1.52
CA ASN A 439 -17.15 -34.77 -2.74
C ASN A 439 -17.91 -36.10 -2.70
N LEU A 440 -18.91 -36.24 -1.83
CA LEU A 440 -19.82 -37.39 -1.84
C LEU A 440 -20.64 -37.40 -3.15
N LYS A 441 -20.90 -38.60 -3.66
CA LYS A 441 -21.67 -38.83 -4.90
C LYS A 441 -23.07 -39.34 -4.57
N GLU A 442 -24.00 -39.21 -5.52
CA GLU A 442 -25.41 -39.66 -5.40
C GLU A 442 -25.55 -41.12 -4.95
N ASP A 443 -24.61 -42.00 -5.33
CA ASP A 443 -24.59 -43.43 -4.98
C ASP A 443 -23.79 -43.75 -3.69
N CYS A 444 -23.53 -42.75 -2.83
CA CYS A 444 -22.63 -42.94 -1.69
C CYS A 444 -23.21 -43.77 -0.55
N VAL A 445 -24.53 -43.95 -0.45
CA VAL A 445 -25.14 -44.81 0.58
C VAL A 445 -25.53 -46.14 -0.04
N ILE A 446 -24.92 -47.23 0.45
CA ILE A 446 -25.13 -48.58 -0.07
C ILE A 446 -25.68 -49.45 1.06
N TYR A 447 -26.79 -50.13 0.82
CA TYR A 447 -27.31 -51.12 1.75
C TYR A 447 -26.67 -52.48 1.47
N ASP A 448 -26.02 -53.08 2.46
CA ASP A 448 -25.54 -54.45 2.38
C ASP A 448 -26.62 -55.40 2.91
N THR A 449 -27.12 -56.27 2.04
CA THR A 449 -28.16 -57.25 2.36
C THR A 449 -27.64 -58.44 3.18
N LYS A 450 -26.32 -58.66 3.23
CA LYS A 450 -25.70 -59.73 4.04
C LYS A 450 -25.56 -59.32 5.49
N ASP A 451 -25.12 -58.08 5.71
CA ASP A 451 -24.84 -57.55 7.04
C ASP A 451 -26.03 -56.76 7.62
N SER A 452 -27.08 -56.51 6.82
CA SER A 452 -28.24 -55.69 7.16
C SER A 452 -27.86 -54.28 7.64
N VAL A 453 -26.78 -53.71 7.08
CA VAL A 453 -26.19 -52.42 7.48
C VAL A 453 -26.02 -51.52 6.26
N TYR A 454 -26.22 -50.21 6.45
CA TYR A 454 -25.89 -49.22 5.43
C TYR A 454 -24.42 -48.83 5.51
N TYR A 455 -23.77 -48.68 4.38
CA TYR A 455 -22.39 -48.22 4.26
C TYR A 455 -22.33 -46.89 3.52
N LEU A 456 -21.53 -45.96 4.03
CA LEU A 456 -21.11 -44.77 3.32
C LEU A 456 -19.84 -45.05 2.53
N LYS A 457 -19.96 -44.97 1.21
CA LYS A 457 -18.91 -45.10 0.21
C LYS A 457 -18.34 -43.73 -0.15
N PHE A 458 -17.06 -43.52 0.09
CA PHE A 458 -16.37 -42.27 -0.25
C PHE A 458 -14.92 -42.49 -0.69
N ILE A 459 -14.30 -41.47 -1.29
CA ILE A 459 -12.90 -41.52 -1.74
C ILE A 459 -12.01 -40.78 -0.72
N PRO A 460 -11.12 -41.47 0.00
CA PRO A 460 -10.22 -40.82 0.96
C PRO A 460 -9.05 -40.16 0.22
N HIS A 461 -9.23 -38.92 -0.23
CA HIS A 461 -8.25 -38.20 -1.06
C HIS A 461 -6.83 -38.13 -0.45
N LYS A 462 -6.71 -38.09 0.87
CA LYS A 462 -5.41 -38.04 1.57
C LYS A 462 -4.60 -39.33 1.40
N THR A 463 -5.26 -40.49 1.34
CA THR A 463 -4.60 -41.82 1.26
C THR A 463 -4.75 -42.47 -0.11
N LEU A 464 -5.48 -41.87 -1.04
CA LEU A 464 -5.77 -42.41 -2.37
C LEU A 464 -4.51 -42.85 -3.14
N GLN A 465 -3.48 -42.00 -3.19
CA GLN A 465 -2.23 -42.35 -3.88
C GLN A 465 -1.51 -43.55 -3.23
N TYR A 466 -1.60 -43.68 -1.91
CA TYR A 466 -1.01 -44.80 -1.18
C TYR A 466 -1.81 -46.09 -1.39
N ARG A 467 -3.14 -46.01 -1.36
CA ARG A 467 -4.05 -47.14 -1.65
C ARG A 467 -3.82 -47.72 -3.04
N ARG A 468 -3.72 -46.87 -4.05
CA ARG A 468 -3.41 -47.29 -5.44
C ARG A 468 -2.07 -47.99 -5.57
N LYS A 469 -1.04 -47.55 -4.83
CA LYS A 469 0.27 -48.23 -4.80
C LYS A 469 0.22 -49.62 -4.19
N LEU A 470 -0.73 -49.86 -3.28
CA LEU A 470 -0.96 -51.16 -2.65
C LEU A 470 -1.99 -52.03 -3.41
N GLY A 471 -2.50 -51.57 -4.56
CA GLY A 471 -3.53 -52.28 -5.31
C GLY A 471 -4.91 -52.32 -4.63
N LEU A 472 -5.14 -51.46 -3.63
CA LEU A 472 -6.41 -51.36 -2.93
C LEU A 472 -7.41 -50.50 -3.72
N GLU A 473 -8.70 -50.80 -3.54
CA GLU A 473 -9.77 -50.02 -4.17
C GLU A 473 -9.74 -48.53 -3.77
N ASP A 474 -10.13 -47.67 -4.71
CA ASP A 474 -10.19 -46.23 -4.50
C ASP A 474 -11.25 -45.82 -3.46
N TYR A 475 -12.30 -46.62 -3.30
CA TYR A 475 -13.38 -46.37 -2.37
C TYR A 475 -13.09 -46.94 -0.98
N HIS A 476 -13.57 -46.23 0.04
CA HIS A 476 -13.62 -46.68 1.42
C HIS A 476 -15.08 -46.73 1.88
N TYR A 477 -15.39 -47.71 2.71
CA TYR A 477 -16.74 -48.02 3.18
C TYR A 477 -16.78 -47.87 4.70
N LEU A 478 -17.69 -47.05 5.19
CA LEU A 478 -17.90 -46.81 6.61
C LEU A 478 -19.33 -47.24 6.99
N PRO A 479 -19.53 -48.17 7.94
CA PRO A 479 -20.88 -48.57 8.35
C PRO A 479 -21.60 -47.41 9.06
N ILE A 480 -22.88 -47.23 8.73
CA ILE A 480 -23.79 -46.23 9.30
C ILE A 480 -25.07 -46.94 9.75
N ASN A 481 -25.39 -46.79 11.04
CA ASN A 481 -26.58 -47.39 11.64
C ASN A 481 -27.67 -46.35 11.99
N ASP A 482 -27.40 -45.06 11.81
CA ASP A 482 -28.35 -43.99 12.13
C ASP A 482 -29.20 -43.60 10.92
N THR A 483 -30.49 -43.92 10.99
CA THR A 483 -31.50 -43.59 9.97
C THR A 483 -31.61 -42.09 9.71
N ASN A 484 -31.42 -41.25 10.74
CA ASN A 484 -31.46 -39.79 10.56
C ASN A 484 -30.26 -39.31 9.75
N LEU A 485 -29.09 -39.88 9.98
CA LEU A 485 -27.88 -39.57 9.21
C LEU A 485 -28.02 -40.00 7.74
N ILE A 486 -28.60 -41.17 7.48
CA ILE A 486 -28.88 -41.65 6.11
C ILE A 486 -29.79 -40.67 5.36
N ASN A 487 -30.86 -40.19 6.02
CA ASN A 487 -31.77 -39.21 5.45
C ASN A 487 -31.07 -37.87 5.17
N VAL A 488 -30.18 -37.42 6.06
CA VAL A 488 -29.41 -36.19 5.87
C VAL A 488 -28.42 -36.30 4.70
N ILE A 489 -27.75 -37.45 4.55
CA ILE A 489 -26.83 -37.70 3.42
C ILE A 489 -27.60 -37.66 2.09
N ASN A 490 -28.75 -38.32 2.03
CA ASN A 490 -29.59 -38.35 0.83
C ASN A 490 -30.26 -37.01 0.49
N GLN A 491 -30.32 -36.05 1.44
CA GLN A 491 -30.84 -34.70 1.21
C GLN A 491 -29.76 -33.68 0.81
N GLN A 492 -28.48 -34.00 1.05
CA GLN A 492 -27.35 -33.12 0.74
C GLN A 492 -26.94 -33.20 -0.73
N ILE A 493 -27.11 -34.37 -1.33
CA ILE A 493 -26.80 -34.68 -2.72
C ILE A 493 -28.08 -34.57 -3.53
#